data_AF-A0A9J7GBF6-F1
#
_entry.id   AF-A0A9J7GBF6-F1
#
_cell.length_a   1.000
_cell.length_b   1.000
_cell.length_c   1.000
_cell.angle_alpha   90.00
_cell.angle_beta   90.00
_cell.angle_gamma   90.00
#
_symmetry.space_group_name_H-M   'P 1'
#
loop_
_entity.id
_entity.type
_entity.pdbx_description
1 polymer ?
#
loop_
_entity_poly.entity_id
_entity_poly.type
_entity_poly.pdbx_seq_one_letter_code
_entity_poly.pdbx_strand_id
1 'polypeptide(L)'
;MGRVQLFEIRLRQGRVVYSPGEPLAGAVRVRLGAPLPFRGSLPAGEHNFPFQFLLPATAPTSFEGPFGKIVHQVKASIDTPRFSKDHKCSLVFYILSPLNLNSIPDIEQPNVASTTKKFSYKLVKTGSVVLTASTDLRGYVVGQVLRLQADIENQSGKDTSPVVASLLQKVSYKAKRWIYDVRTIAEVEGTGVKAWRRAQWQEQILVPALPQSALPGCSLIHIDYYLQVSLKAPEATVTLPLFVGNIAVNQTPLSPCPGPGSSPGALSSVVPSAPPQEEAEAVASGPHVSDPVSLSTKSHSQQQPLSATMGSMSVATIDPCVQVGSPARHSLHPPLCISIGATVPYFAEGSGGPVPTTSALILPPEYSSWGYPYDPAFSPQRLHHLMSRAVVPVQTLA
;
A
#
# COMPACT_ATOMS: atom_id res chain seq x y z
N MET A 1 -51.89 -15.89 -9.91
CA MET A 1 -50.84 -15.52 -8.93
C MET A 1 -50.10 -14.31 -9.45
N GLY A 2 -49.99 -13.24 -8.66
CA GLY A 2 -49.35 -11.99 -9.07
C GLY A 2 -47.92 -12.25 -9.54
N ARG A 3 -47.63 -11.96 -10.82
CA ARG A 3 -46.30 -12.19 -11.40
C ARG A 3 -45.49 -10.91 -11.24
N VAL A 4 -44.62 -10.84 -10.23
CA VAL A 4 -43.58 -9.80 -10.15
C VAL A 4 -42.68 -9.96 -11.38
N GLN A 5 -42.65 -8.96 -12.24
CA GLN A 5 -41.87 -8.94 -13.47
C GLN A 5 -40.51 -8.25 -13.29
N LEU A 6 -40.46 -7.25 -12.41
CA LEU A 6 -39.24 -6.51 -12.05
C LEU A 6 -39.26 -6.24 -10.56
N PHE A 7 -38.12 -6.47 -9.89
CA PHE A 7 -37.91 -6.07 -8.52
C PHE A 7 -36.44 -5.70 -8.32
N GLU A 8 -36.17 -4.41 -8.28
CA GLU A 8 -34.80 -3.88 -8.21
C GLU A 8 -34.70 -2.68 -7.28
N ILE A 9 -33.50 -2.48 -6.75
CA ILE A 9 -33.14 -1.29 -5.98
C ILE A 9 -32.25 -0.44 -6.87
N ARG A 10 -32.50 0.87 -6.91
CA ARG A 10 -31.63 1.84 -7.57
C ARG A 10 -31.22 2.91 -6.57
N LEU A 11 -29.92 3.16 -6.47
CA LEU A 11 -29.39 4.30 -5.71
C LEU A 11 -29.46 5.58 -6.54
N ARG A 12 -29.66 6.70 -5.85
CA ARG A 12 -29.69 8.01 -6.48
C ARG A 12 -28.37 8.28 -7.21
N GLN A 13 -28.46 8.78 -8.44
CA GLN A 13 -27.32 9.13 -9.30
C GLN A 13 -26.38 7.96 -9.68
N GLY A 14 -26.77 6.71 -9.44
CA GLY A 14 -25.90 5.55 -9.73
C GLY A 14 -24.61 5.53 -8.89
N ARG A 15 -24.54 6.33 -7.82
CA ARG A 15 -23.41 6.37 -6.90
C ARG A 15 -23.31 5.03 -6.16
N VAL A 16 -22.09 4.49 -6.09
CA VAL A 16 -21.81 3.20 -5.44
C VAL A 16 -20.89 3.31 -4.23
N VAL A 17 -20.18 4.43 -4.05
CA VAL A 17 -19.28 4.67 -2.91
C VAL A 17 -19.80 5.81 -2.04
N TYR A 18 -19.87 5.58 -0.73
CA TYR A 18 -20.38 6.52 0.26
C TYR A 18 -19.40 6.69 1.43
N SER A 19 -19.57 7.74 2.21
CA SER A 19 -18.85 7.95 3.46
C SER A 19 -19.77 7.75 4.67
N PRO A 20 -19.23 7.38 5.85
CA PRO A 20 -20.02 7.29 7.07
C PRO A 20 -20.74 8.62 7.37
N GLY A 21 -21.99 8.54 7.83
CA GLY A 21 -22.79 9.73 8.11
C GLY A 21 -23.44 10.38 6.88
N GLU A 22 -23.16 9.94 5.65
CA GLU A 22 -23.83 10.46 4.46
C GLU A 22 -25.26 9.88 4.29
N PRO A 23 -26.20 10.62 3.67
CA PRO A 23 -27.51 10.10 3.34
C PRO A 23 -27.44 9.09 2.17
N LEU A 24 -27.95 7.88 2.38
CA LEU A 24 -28.20 6.90 1.34
C LEU A 24 -29.64 7.04 0.85
N ALA A 25 -29.82 7.49 -0.39
CA ALA A 25 -31.13 7.68 -1.01
C ALA A 25 -31.26 6.85 -2.29
N GLY A 26 -32.46 6.34 -2.54
CA GLY A 26 -32.76 5.54 -3.72
C GLY A 26 -34.25 5.28 -3.89
N ALA A 27 -34.56 4.36 -4.80
CA ALA A 27 -35.92 3.87 -4.98
C ALA A 27 -35.91 2.37 -5.22
N VAL A 28 -36.94 1.70 -4.69
CA VAL A 28 -37.26 0.31 -5.02
C VAL A 28 -38.29 0.34 -6.15
N ARG A 29 -37.94 -0.25 -7.29
CA ARG A 29 -38.84 -0.35 -8.44
C ARG A 29 -39.45 -1.75 -8.49
N VAL A 30 -40.77 -1.79 -8.53
CA VAL A 30 -41.56 -3.03 -8.64
C VAL A 30 -42.42 -2.93 -9.88
N ARG A 31 -42.33 -3.91 -10.79
CA ARG A 31 -43.26 -4.04 -11.91
C ARG A 31 -44.11 -5.29 -11.73
N LEU A 32 -45.42 -5.12 -11.72
CA LEU A 32 -46.39 -6.19 -11.49
C LEU A 32 -47.17 -6.50 -12.76
N GLY A 33 -47.18 -7.77 -13.17
CA GLY A 33 -48.03 -8.25 -14.26
C GLY A 33 -49.47 -8.56 -13.84
N ALA A 34 -49.73 -8.64 -12.54
CA ALA A 34 -51.07 -8.79 -11.96
C ALA A 34 -51.06 -8.25 -10.51
N PRO A 35 -52.22 -7.84 -9.96
CA PRO A 35 -52.28 -7.26 -8.62
C PRO A 35 -51.71 -8.19 -7.55
N LEU A 36 -50.98 -7.61 -6.59
CA LEU A 36 -50.52 -8.34 -5.40
C LEU A 36 -51.50 -8.12 -4.23
N PRO A 37 -51.90 -9.18 -3.52
CA PRO A 37 -52.69 -9.06 -2.30
C PRO A 37 -51.76 -8.64 -1.15
N PHE A 38 -51.51 -7.34 -1.07
CA PHE A 38 -50.91 -6.66 0.09
C PHE A 38 -52.02 -5.87 0.82
N ARG A 39 -51.78 -5.35 2.04
CA ARG A 39 -52.75 -4.56 2.82
C ARG A 39 -53.27 -3.34 2.01
N GLY A 40 -54.32 -3.54 1.21
CA GLY A 40 -54.62 -2.69 0.06
C GLY A 40 -53.89 -3.21 -1.17
N SER A 41 -54.62 -3.76 -2.13
CA SER A 41 -54.04 -4.44 -3.29
C SER A 41 -53.13 -3.50 -4.09
N LEU A 42 -51.87 -3.89 -4.31
CA LEU A 42 -50.95 -3.15 -5.19
C LEU A 42 -51.32 -3.50 -6.65
N PRO A 43 -51.79 -2.55 -7.47
CA PRO A 43 -52.35 -2.87 -8.80
C PRO A 43 -51.26 -3.30 -9.78
N ALA A 44 -51.67 -3.87 -10.91
CA ALA A 44 -50.73 -4.12 -12.02
C ALA A 44 -50.13 -2.79 -12.51
N GLY A 45 -48.87 -2.82 -12.94
CA GLY A 45 -48.14 -1.63 -13.39
C GLY A 45 -46.79 -1.45 -12.70
N GLU A 46 -46.23 -0.26 -12.86
CA GLU A 46 -44.95 0.14 -12.26
C GLU A 46 -45.17 0.93 -10.98
N HIS A 47 -44.47 0.52 -9.94
CA HIS A 47 -44.48 1.15 -8.62
C HIS A 47 -43.06 1.53 -8.24
N ASN A 48 -42.88 2.75 -7.77
CA ASN A 48 -41.60 3.26 -7.30
C ASN A 48 -41.74 3.69 -5.84
N PHE A 49 -40.97 3.05 -4.96
CA PHE A 49 -40.97 3.32 -3.53
C PHE A 49 -39.66 4.02 -3.15
N PRO A 50 -39.66 5.35 -2.98
CA PRO A 50 -38.45 6.07 -2.59
C PRO A 50 -38.07 5.72 -1.15
N PHE A 51 -36.76 5.68 -0.89
CA PHE A 51 -36.22 5.53 0.46
C PHE A 51 -35.05 6.49 0.67
N GLN A 52 -34.87 6.91 1.91
CA GLN A 52 -33.72 7.68 2.34
C GLN A 52 -33.45 7.40 3.82
N PHE A 53 -32.20 7.08 4.13
CA PHE A 53 -31.74 6.94 5.51
C PHE A 53 -30.27 7.37 5.64
N LEU A 54 -29.85 7.70 6.85
CA LEU A 54 -28.48 8.11 7.16
C LEU A 54 -27.60 6.88 7.39
N LEU A 55 -26.42 6.84 6.78
CA LEU A 55 -25.43 5.81 7.08
C LEU A 55 -24.88 6.02 8.51
N PRO A 56 -24.67 4.95 9.30
CA PRO A 56 -24.05 5.10 10.62
C PRO A 56 -22.70 5.79 10.52
N ALA A 57 -22.42 6.73 11.42
CA ALA A 57 -21.12 7.41 11.49
C ALA A 57 -19.95 6.46 11.82
N THR A 58 -20.28 5.30 12.41
CA THR A 58 -19.33 4.23 12.74
C THR A 58 -19.23 3.14 11.65
N ALA A 59 -19.85 3.36 10.49
CA ALA A 59 -19.83 2.37 9.42
C ALA A 59 -18.38 2.14 8.94
N PRO A 60 -17.88 0.89 8.97
CA PRO A 60 -16.51 0.60 8.57
C PRO A 60 -16.32 0.67 7.06
N THR A 61 -15.09 0.96 6.64
CA THR A 61 -14.67 0.86 5.24
C THR A 61 -14.93 -0.54 4.69
N SER A 62 -15.49 -0.61 3.48
CA SER A 62 -15.65 -1.87 2.74
C SER A 62 -14.30 -2.54 2.50
N PHE A 63 -14.25 -3.84 2.73
CA PHE A 63 -13.03 -4.63 2.65
C PHE A 63 -13.33 -6.02 2.11
N GLU A 64 -12.42 -6.58 1.33
CA GLU A 64 -12.49 -7.96 0.85
C GLU A 64 -11.12 -8.61 0.97
N GLY A 65 -11.06 -9.74 1.67
CA GLY A 65 -9.87 -10.54 1.84
C GLY A 65 -10.20 -12.03 1.85
N PRO A 66 -9.19 -12.92 1.83
CA PRO A 66 -9.38 -14.36 1.68
C PRO A 66 -10.21 -15.01 2.79
N PHE A 67 -10.17 -14.45 4.00
CA PHE A 67 -10.81 -15.05 5.18
C PHE A 67 -11.92 -14.16 5.78
N GLY A 68 -12.27 -13.06 5.13
CA GLY A 68 -13.29 -12.14 5.64
C GLY A 68 -13.54 -10.95 4.73
N LYS A 69 -14.75 -10.39 4.82
CA LYS A 69 -15.16 -9.22 4.05
C LYS A 69 -16.15 -8.35 4.81
N ILE A 70 -16.17 -7.07 4.49
CA ILE A 70 -17.09 -6.04 4.99
C ILE A 70 -17.94 -5.58 3.81
N VAL A 71 -19.20 -6.01 3.79
CA VAL A 71 -20.15 -5.73 2.70
C VAL A 71 -21.32 -4.93 3.22
N HIS A 72 -21.58 -3.78 2.59
CA HIS A 72 -22.76 -2.97 2.84
C HIS A 72 -23.78 -3.21 1.74
N GLN A 73 -25.04 -3.39 2.11
CA GLN A 73 -26.09 -3.72 1.16
C GLN A 73 -27.44 -3.19 1.62
N VAL A 74 -28.24 -2.72 0.66
CA VAL A 74 -29.66 -2.46 0.84
C VAL A 74 -30.42 -3.72 0.46
N LYS A 75 -31.41 -4.11 1.27
CA LYS A 75 -32.28 -5.24 0.99
C LYS A 75 -33.72 -4.76 0.96
N ALA A 76 -34.44 -5.12 -0.10
CA ALA A 76 -35.87 -4.92 -0.19
C ALA A 76 -36.55 -6.30 -0.24
N SER A 77 -37.64 -6.44 0.51
CA SER A 77 -38.44 -7.65 0.54
C SER A 77 -39.93 -7.29 0.46
N ILE A 78 -40.66 -7.99 -0.40
CA ILE A 78 -42.12 -7.95 -0.43
C ILE A 78 -42.60 -9.12 0.42
N ASP A 79 -43.16 -8.80 1.59
CA ASP A 79 -43.82 -9.77 2.45
C ASP A 79 -45.21 -10.05 1.89
N THR A 80 -45.55 -11.34 1.76
CA THR A 80 -46.82 -11.76 1.18
C THR A 80 -47.51 -12.74 2.13
N PRO A 81 -48.86 -12.80 2.16
CA PRO A 81 -49.57 -13.72 3.04
C PRO A 81 -49.08 -15.17 2.90
N ARG A 82 -49.14 -15.94 4.00
CA ARG A 82 -48.68 -17.34 4.11
C ARG A 82 -49.05 -18.09 2.82
N PHE A 83 -48.08 -18.72 2.17
CA PHE A 83 -48.14 -19.52 0.93
C PHE A 83 -47.61 -18.88 -0.38
N SER A 84 -47.24 -17.60 -0.42
CA SER A 84 -46.47 -17.05 -1.55
C SER A 84 -44.98 -16.84 -1.22
N LYS A 85 -44.12 -17.06 -2.22
CA LYS A 85 -42.67 -16.90 -2.12
C LYS A 85 -42.34 -15.43 -1.89
N ASP A 86 -41.64 -15.10 -0.79
CA ASP A 86 -41.12 -13.75 -0.57
C ASP A 86 -40.26 -13.31 -1.76
N HIS A 87 -40.59 -12.16 -2.35
CA HIS A 87 -39.72 -11.53 -3.33
C HIS A 87 -38.65 -10.75 -2.57
N LYS A 88 -37.38 -11.02 -2.85
CA LYS A 88 -36.22 -10.37 -2.21
C LYS A 88 -35.27 -9.89 -3.29
N CYS A 89 -34.80 -8.65 -3.18
CA CYS A 89 -33.69 -8.14 -3.98
C CYS A 89 -32.72 -7.39 -3.06
N SER A 90 -31.46 -7.33 -3.47
CA SER A 90 -30.40 -6.69 -2.70
C SER A 90 -29.44 -5.95 -3.63
N LEU A 91 -28.98 -4.79 -3.20
CA LEU A 91 -27.99 -3.99 -3.91
C LEU A 91 -26.81 -3.71 -2.98
N VAL A 92 -25.62 -4.07 -3.43
CA VAL A 92 -24.36 -3.81 -2.72
C VAL A 92 -23.91 -2.38 -3.03
N PHE A 93 -23.36 -1.72 -2.01
CA PHE A 93 -22.65 -0.46 -2.14
C PHE A 93 -21.42 -0.48 -1.25
N TYR A 94 -20.52 0.47 -1.46
CA TYR A 94 -19.24 0.55 -0.77
C TYR A 94 -19.23 1.74 0.17
N ILE A 95 -18.60 1.57 1.34
CA ILE A 95 -18.31 2.68 2.25
C ILE A 95 -16.81 2.87 2.30
N LEU A 96 -16.36 4.11 2.19
CA LEU A 96 -14.98 4.51 2.44
C LEU A 96 -14.98 5.46 3.64
N SER A 97 -14.36 5.01 4.73
CA SER A 97 -14.06 5.79 5.93
C SER A 97 -12.55 6.08 5.95
N PRO A 98 -12.10 7.22 5.39
CA PRO A 98 -10.69 7.49 5.18
C PRO A 98 -9.91 7.50 6.49
N LEU A 99 -8.77 6.80 6.52
CA LEU A 99 -7.86 6.89 7.65
C LEU A 99 -7.03 8.18 7.53
N ASN A 100 -7.21 9.08 8.50
CA ASN A 100 -6.32 10.23 8.68
C ASN A 100 -5.11 9.84 9.53
N LEU A 101 -3.92 9.83 8.94
CA LEU A 101 -2.70 9.47 9.66
C LEU A 101 -2.42 10.42 10.84
N ASN A 102 -2.84 11.68 10.74
CA ASN A 102 -2.68 12.68 11.81
C ASN A 102 -3.53 12.39 13.06
N SER A 103 -4.50 11.48 12.97
CA SER A 103 -5.27 11.03 14.15
C SER A 103 -4.57 9.91 14.93
N ILE A 104 -3.47 9.37 14.39
CA ILE A 104 -2.72 8.28 15.02
C ILE A 104 -1.72 8.92 15.99
N PRO A 105 -1.73 8.55 17.29
CA PRO A 105 -0.76 9.07 18.24
C PRO A 105 0.65 8.66 17.85
N ASP A 106 1.61 9.53 18.12
CA ASP A 106 3.04 9.29 17.88
C ASP A 106 3.40 8.98 16.42
N ILE A 107 2.56 9.36 15.45
CA ILE A 107 2.84 9.14 14.02
C ILE A 107 4.03 9.99 13.53
N GLU A 108 4.27 11.12 14.19
CA GLU A 108 5.36 12.06 13.91
C GLU A 108 6.69 11.64 14.57
N GLN A 109 6.66 10.70 15.53
CA GLN A 109 7.86 10.27 16.22
C GLN A 109 8.81 9.52 15.27
N PRO A 110 10.13 9.55 15.54
CA PRO A 110 11.10 8.79 14.75
C PRO A 110 10.75 7.30 14.69
N ASN A 111 10.69 6.74 13.49
CA ASN A 111 10.48 5.31 13.30
C ASN A 111 11.83 4.59 13.29
N VAL A 112 12.37 4.29 14.48
CA VAL A 112 13.69 3.66 14.63
C VAL A 112 13.60 2.45 15.53
N ALA A 113 14.28 1.38 15.16
CA ALA A 113 14.42 0.19 15.99
C ALA A 113 15.82 -0.41 15.80
N SER A 114 16.33 -1.07 16.84
CA SER A 114 17.65 -1.70 16.82
C SER A 114 17.61 -3.07 17.47
N THR A 115 18.43 -3.98 16.96
CA THR A 115 18.64 -5.31 17.53
C THR A 115 20.12 -5.63 17.57
N THR A 116 20.57 -6.30 18.62
CA THR A 116 21.95 -6.79 18.75
C THR A 116 21.91 -8.31 18.86
N LYS A 117 22.46 -8.99 17.87
CA LYS A 117 22.59 -10.45 17.87
C LYS A 117 24.00 -10.85 18.22
N LYS A 118 24.18 -11.51 19.37
CA LYS A 118 25.42 -12.19 19.74
C LYS A 118 25.37 -13.65 19.29
N PHE A 119 26.48 -14.16 18.77
CA PHE A 119 26.59 -15.54 18.32
C PHE A 119 28.02 -16.05 18.49
N SER A 120 28.17 -17.37 18.60
CA SER A 120 29.46 -18.04 18.74
C SER A 120 29.71 -18.95 17.56
N TYR A 121 30.93 -18.93 17.02
CA TYR A 121 31.34 -19.85 15.96
C TYR A 121 32.38 -20.84 16.48
N LYS A 122 32.06 -22.13 16.39
CA LYS A 122 32.81 -23.21 17.05
C LYS A 122 32.89 -22.95 18.58
N LEU A 123 33.81 -23.60 19.28
CA LEU A 123 33.87 -23.62 20.75
C LEU A 123 34.46 -22.35 21.42
N VAL A 124 34.99 -21.35 20.69
CA VAL A 124 35.88 -20.36 21.33
C VAL A 124 35.70 -18.90 20.92
N LYS A 125 35.09 -18.57 19.77
CA LYS A 125 35.02 -17.17 19.32
C LYS A 125 33.58 -16.65 19.23
N THR A 126 33.32 -15.57 19.95
CA THR A 126 32.03 -14.85 19.98
C THR A 126 32.12 -13.63 19.06
N GLY A 127 31.07 -13.37 18.30
CA GLY A 127 30.89 -12.14 17.55
C GLY A 127 29.49 -11.55 17.78
N SER A 128 29.32 -10.28 17.40
CA SER A 128 28.02 -9.62 17.41
C SER A 128 27.74 -8.89 16.12
N VAL A 129 26.46 -8.82 15.75
CA VAL A 129 25.96 -7.89 14.74
C VAL A 129 24.91 -7.01 15.37
N VAL A 130 25.08 -5.70 15.24
CA VAL A 130 24.07 -4.70 15.58
C VAL A 130 23.40 -4.27 14.28
N LEU A 131 22.08 -4.37 14.22
CA LEU A 131 21.26 -3.93 13.10
C LEU A 131 20.28 -2.88 13.60
N THR A 132 20.44 -1.65 13.13
CA THR A 132 19.51 -0.55 13.40
C THR A 132 18.82 -0.18 12.10
N ALA A 133 17.50 -0.08 12.10
CA ALA A 133 16.73 0.36 10.97
C ALA A 133 15.90 1.59 11.34
N SER A 134 15.79 2.53 10.41
CA SER A 134 14.94 3.71 10.53
C SER A 134 14.21 4.02 9.23
N THR A 135 13.08 4.70 9.36
CA THR A 135 12.36 5.27 8.21
C THR A 135 12.02 6.74 8.44
N ASP A 136 11.78 7.48 7.36
CA ASP A 136 11.52 8.92 7.43
C ASP A 136 10.17 9.26 8.06
N LEU A 137 9.17 8.37 7.96
CA LEU A 137 7.88 8.47 8.62
C LEU A 137 7.42 7.12 9.19
N ARG A 138 6.41 7.17 10.07
CA ARG A 138 5.67 5.97 10.51
C ARG A 138 4.42 5.69 9.65
N GLY A 139 3.93 6.71 8.96
CA GLY A 139 2.70 6.67 8.19
C GLY A 139 2.90 7.16 6.77
N TYR A 140 2.33 6.44 5.81
CA TYR A 140 2.45 6.74 4.37
C TYR A 140 1.09 6.66 3.69
N VAL A 141 0.94 7.38 2.58
CA VAL A 141 -0.18 7.19 1.66
C VAL A 141 0.27 6.43 0.41
N VAL A 142 -0.68 5.84 -0.31
CA VAL A 142 -0.42 5.17 -1.59
C VAL A 142 0.33 6.12 -2.54
N GLY A 143 1.38 5.63 -3.18
CA GLY A 143 2.24 6.39 -4.10
C GLY A 143 3.33 7.23 -3.42
N GLN A 144 3.37 7.30 -2.08
CA GLN A 144 4.45 7.95 -1.36
C GLN A 144 5.71 7.08 -1.34
N VAL A 145 6.89 7.71 -1.33
CA VAL A 145 8.17 7.01 -1.17
C VAL A 145 8.48 6.86 0.31
N LEU A 146 8.69 5.63 0.74
CA LEU A 146 9.25 5.27 2.04
C LEU A 146 10.78 5.26 1.93
N ARG A 147 11.47 6.06 2.76
CA ARG A 147 12.93 6.07 2.79
C ARG A 147 13.43 5.24 3.96
N LEU A 148 14.14 4.16 3.66
CA LEU A 148 14.76 3.27 4.63
C LEU A 148 16.23 3.65 4.81
N GLN A 149 16.68 3.68 6.06
CA GLN A 149 18.09 3.62 6.42
C GLN A 149 18.32 2.41 7.33
N ALA A 150 19.34 1.62 7.04
CA ALA A 150 19.78 0.52 7.88
C ALA A 150 21.28 0.65 8.18
N ASP A 151 21.62 0.74 9.47
CA ASP A 151 22.98 0.78 9.97
C ASP A 151 23.34 -0.59 10.53
N ILE A 152 24.35 -1.21 9.93
CA ILE A 152 24.81 -2.55 10.30
C ILE A 152 26.25 -2.45 10.83
N GLU A 153 26.45 -2.92 12.05
CA GLU A 153 27.76 -3.02 12.67
C GLU A 153 28.13 -4.49 12.88
N ASN A 154 29.08 -4.98 12.09
CA ASN A 154 29.55 -6.35 12.16
C ASN A 154 30.82 -6.44 13.02
N GLN A 155 30.64 -6.77 14.30
CA GLN A 155 31.71 -7.05 15.26
C GLN A 155 32.01 -8.56 15.30
N SER A 156 32.19 -9.16 14.13
CA SER A 156 32.50 -10.58 14.02
C SER A 156 33.59 -10.82 12.98
N GLY A 157 34.23 -12.00 13.08
CA GLY A 157 35.27 -12.44 12.15
C GLY A 157 34.74 -13.03 10.84
N LYS A 158 33.45 -12.91 10.54
CA LYS A 158 32.84 -13.40 9.30
C LYS A 158 31.98 -12.31 8.67
N ASP A 159 31.86 -12.36 7.35
CA ASP A 159 30.97 -11.47 6.61
C ASP A 159 29.51 -11.84 6.88
N THR A 160 28.63 -10.83 6.87
CA THR A 160 27.19 -11.07 6.99
C THR A 160 26.60 -11.48 5.65
N SER A 161 25.44 -12.13 5.67
CA SER A 161 24.58 -12.24 4.50
C SER A 161 24.17 -10.85 3.99
N PRO A 162 23.71 -10.76 2.72
CA PRO A 162 22.94 -9.61 2.24
C PRO A 162 21.88 -9.17 3.25
N VAL A 163 21.73 -7.86 3.39
CA VAL A 163 20.61 -7.25 4.13
C VAL A 163 19.38 -7.25 3.24
N VAL A 164 18.24 -7.67 3.78
CA VAL A 164 16.96 -7.71 3.07
C VAL A 164 15.94 -6.90 3.84
N ALA A 165 15.25 -5.99 3.17
CA ALA A 165 14.09 -5.30 3.72
C ALA A 165 12.82 -5.71 2.98
N SER A 166 11.83 -6.19 3.73
CA SER A 166 10.55 -6.66 3.20
C SER A 166 9.42 -5.81 3.79
N LEU A 167 8.64 -5.15 2.93
CA LEU A 167 7.38 -4.51 3.31
C LEU A 167 6.31 -5.60 3.39
N LEU A 168 5.77 -5.83 4.59
CA LEU A 168 4.82 -6.89 4.88
C LEU A 168 3.43 -6.31 5.17
N GLN A 169 2.40 -6.92 4.61
CA GLN A 169 1.00 -6.73 5.01
C GLN A 169 0.57 -7.93 5.85
N LYS A 170 0.00 -7.67 7.03
CA LYS A 170 -0.63 -8.67 7.88
C LYS A 170 -2.10 -8.34 8.04
N VAL A 171 -2.97 -9.23 7.57
CA VAL A 171 -4.41 -9.15 7.83
C VAL A 171 -4.79 -10.18 8.89
N SER A 172 -5.32 -9.71 10.00
CA SER A 172 -5.74 -10.55 11.13
C SER A 172 -7.26 -10.63 11.18
N TYR A 173 -7.79 -11.85 11.16
CA TYR A 173 -9.22 -12.14 11.21
C TYR A 173 -9.58 -12.78 12.56
N LYS A 174 -10.46 -12.12 13.30
CA LYS A 174 -10.96 -12.59 14.59
C LYS A 174 -12.16 -13.50 14.38
N ALA A 175 -11.99 -14.79 14.63
CA ALA A 175 -13.05 -15.79 14.68
C ALA A 175 -13.03 -16.49 16.04
N LYS A 176 -13.32 -17.80 16.10
CA LYS A 176 -13.07 -18.62 17.31
C LYS A 176 -11.58 -18.67 17.66
N ARG A 177 -10.74 -18.67 16.63
CA ARG A 177 -9.28 -18.54 16.70
C ARG A 177 -8.88 -17.43 15.72
N TRP A 178 -7.77 -16.76 16.01
CA TRP A 178 -7.20 -15.78 15.09
C TRP A 178 -6.67 -16.48 13.84
N ILE A 179 -6.99 -15.93 12.68
CA ILE A 179 -6.43 -16.34 11.39
C ILE A 179 -5.60 -15.17 10.87
N TYR A 180 -4.40 -15.45 10.38
CA TYR A 180 -3.49 -14.43 9.87
C TYR A 180 -3.18 -14.70 8.40
N ASP A 181 -3.28 -13.67 7.58
CA ASP A 181 -2.81 -13.64 6.19
C ASP A 181 -1.65 -12.65 6.12
N VAL A 182 -0.43 -13.16 5.96
CA VAL A 182 0.79 -12.35 5.90
C VAL A 182 1.35 -12.43 4.48
N ARG A 183 1.57 -11.27 3.86
CA ARG A 183 2.05 -11.16 2.48
C ARG A 183 3.22 -10.21 2.40
N THR A 184 4.23 -10.59 1.63
CA THR A 184 5.30 -9.67 1.22
C THR A 184 4.80 -8.83 0.06
N ILE A 185 4.75 -7.52 0.26
CA ILE A 185 4.30 -6.53 -0.72
C ILE A 185 5.44 -6.07 -1.61
N ALA A 186 6.60 -5.82 -1.01
CA ALA A 186 7.81 -5.41 -1.71
C ALA A 186 9.02 -5.94 -0.95
N GLU A 187 10.10 -6.20 -1.68
CA GLU A 187 11.35 -6.67 -1.12
C GLU A 187 12.54 -6.02 -1.84
N VAL A 188 13.52 -5.60 -1.07
CA VAL A 188 14.77 -4.99 -1.53
C VAL A 188 15.94 -5.68 -0.84
N GLU A 189 16.99 -5.99 -1.58
CA GLU A 189 18.20 -6.69 -1.11
C GLU A 189 19.42 -5.79 -1.32
N GLY A 190 20.13 -5.47 -0.24
CA GLY A 190 21.44 -4.81 -0.25
C GLY A 190 22.59 -5.80 -0.19
N THR A 191 23.82 -5.30 -0.16
CA THR A 191 25.02 -6.15 0.00
C THR A 191 25.25 -6.60 1.45
N GLY A 192 26.04 -7.66 1.64
CA GLY A 192 26.51 -8.07 2.96
C GLY A 192 27.62 -7.18 3.51
N VAL A 193 27.84 -7.22 4.82
CA VAL A 193 28.85 -6.40 5.51
C VAL A 193 30.05 -7.25 5.88
N LYS A 194 31.24 -6.79 5.47
CA LYS A 194 32.50 -7.47 5.75
C LYS A 194 32.77 -7.60 7.25
N ALA A 195 33.55 -8.60 7.63
CA ALA A 195 34.03 -8.79 9.00
C ALA A 195 34.67 -7.52 9.56
N TRP A 196 34.34 -7.19 10.82
CA TRP A 196 34.87 -6.01 11.53
C TRP A 196 34.67 -4.68 10.78
N ARG A 197 33.52 -4.52 10.13
CA ARG A 197 33.14 -3.28 9.44
C ARG A 197 31.77 -2.80 9.86
N ARG A 198 31.56 -1.50 9.71
CA ARG A 198 30.26 -0.84 9.78
C ARG A 198 29.85 -0.42 8.39
N ALA A 199 28.57 -0.57 8.09
CA ALA A 199 28.01 -0.14 6.83
C ALA A 199 26.63 0.49 7.02
N GLN A 200 26.32 1.43 6.14
CA GLN A 200 25.03 2.10 6.09
C GLN A 200 24.38 1.78 4.74
N TRP A 201 23.14 1.31 4.76
CA TRP A 201 22.33 1.06 3.59
C TRP A 201 21.17 2.04 3.56
N GLN A 202 20.96 2.69 2.42
CA GLN A 202 19.81 3.56 2.18
C GLN A 202 19.03 3.01 1.00
N GLU A 203 17.71 2.98 1.14
CA GLU A 203 16.82 2.47 0.10
C GLU A 203 15.51 3.25 0.04
N GLN A 204 14.85 3.20 -1.11
CA GLN A 204 13.56 3.84 -1.34
C GLN A 204 12.55 2.81 -1.82
N ILE A 205 11.42 2.68 -1.11
CA ILE A 205 10.34 1.77 -1.48
C ILE A 205 9.11 2.60 -1.83
N LEU A 206 8.56 2.44 -3.03
CA LEU A 206 7.29 3.08 -3.39
C LEU A 206 6.15 2.32 -2.71
N VAL A 207 5.29 3.02 -1.96
CA VAL A 207 4.10 2.41 -1.37
C VAL A 207 3.08 2.12 -2.47
N PRO A 208 2.77 0.85 -2.79
CA PRO A 208 1.86 0.52 -3.87
C PRO A 208 0.39 0.77 -3.45
N ALA A 209 -0.55 0.44 -4.33
CA ALA A 209 -1.99 0.52 -4.05
C ALA A 209 -2.40 -0.49 -2.96
N LEU A 210 -2.26 -0.07 -1.70
CA LEU A 210 -2.52 -0.85 -0.51
C LEU A 210 -3.80 -0.37 0.20
N PRO A 211 -4.51 -1.28 0.89
CA PRO A 211 -5.65 -0.89 1.71
C PRO A 211 -5.18 -0.10 2.94
N GLN A 212 -6.04 0.78 3.45
CA GLN A 212 -5.71 1.54 4.65
C GLN A 212 -5.45 0.62 5.85
N SER A 213 -4.50 1.01 6.70
CA SER A 213 -4.33 0.47 8.04
C SER A 213 -5.57 0.75 8.87
N ALA A 214 -5.90 -0.19 9.74
CA ALA A 214 -7.08 -0.11 10.62
C ALA A 214 -8.43 0.13 9.90
N LEU A 215 -9.47 -0.49 10.44
CA LEU A 215 -10.82 -0.34 9.91
C LEU A 215 -11.71 0.20 11.03
N PRO A 216 -11.81 1.54 11.20
CA PRO A 216 -12.65 2.13 12.23
C PRO A 216 -14.07 1.57 12.19
N GLY A 217 -14.62 1.17 13.33
CA GLY A 217 -15.93 0.50 13.40
C GLY A 217 -15.91 -1.00 13.11
N CYS A 218 -14.76 -1.60 12.79
CA CYS A 218 -14.58 -3.05 12.66
C CYS A 218 -13.57 -3.58 13.69
N SER A 219 -13.98 -4.59 14.47
CA SER A 219 -13.13 -5.27 15.46
C SER A 219 -12.84 -6.73 15.11
N LEU A 220 -13.23 -7.15 13.90
CA LEU A 220 -13.07 -8.52 13.41
C LEU A 220 -11.95 -8.66 12.39
N ILE A 221 -11.58 -7.57 11.72
CA ILE A 221 -10.57 -7.57 10.66
C ILE A 221 -9.61 -6.42 10.96
N HIS A 222 -8.33 -6.74 11.10
CA HIS A 222 -7.26 -5.78 11.34
C HIS A 222 -6.24 -5.88 10.20
N ILE A 223 -5.80 -4.73 9.71
CA ILE A 223 -4.80 -4.62 8.64
C ILE A 223 -3.62 -3.84 9.20
N ASP A 224 -2.49 -4.52 9.34
CA ASP A 224 -1.25 -4.00 9.91
C ASP A 224 -0.12 -4.11 8.88
N TYR A 225 0.78 -3.13 8.86
CA TYR A 225 1.96 -3.17 8.00
C TYR A 225 3.25 -3.11 8.81
N TYR A 226 4.27 -3.78 8.30
CA TYR A 226 5.57 -3.83 8.92
C TYR A 226 6.66 -3.72 7.85
N LEU A 227 7.71 -2.96 8.13
CA LEU A 227 8.96 -3.07 7.39
C LEU A 227 9.92 -3.93 8.21
N GLN A 228 10.23 -5.11 7.69
CA GLN A 228 11.14 -6.03 8.34
C GLN A 228 12.50 -5.98 7.65
N VAL A 229 13.54 -5.56 8.38
CA VAL A 229 14.92 -5.58 7.90
C VAL A 229 15.62 -6.75 8.56
N SER A 230 16.25 -7.62 7.76
CA SER A 230 16.82 -8.88 8.25
C SER A 230 18.13 -9.27 7.58
N LEU A 231 18.92 -10.03 8.34
CA LEU A 231 20.12 -10.74 7.93
C LEU A 231 19.89 -12.23 8.20
N LYS A 232 20.20 -13.09 7.23
CA LYS A 232 20.07 -14.56 7.36
C LYS A 232 21.24 -15.16 8.13
N ALA A 233 22.44 -14.60 8.00
CA ALA A 233 23.64 -15.10 8.66
C ALA A 233 24.55 -13.94 9.08
N PRO A 234 24.71 -13.65 10.39
CA PRO A 234 23.93 -14.21 11.50
C PRO A 234 22.45 -13.82 11.43
N GLU A 235 21.56 -14.64 12.00
CA GLU A 235 20.13 -14.38 12.02
C GLU A 235 19.80 -13.20 12.95
N ALA A 236 19.58 -12.04 12.36
CA ALA A 236 19.22 -10.80 13.03
C ALA A 236 18.08 -10.12 12.26
N THR A 237 17.03 -9.73 12.97
CA THR A 237 15.84 -9.13 12.37
C THR A 237 15.37 -7.97 13.24
N VAL A 238 15.00 -6.86 12.59
CA VAL A 238 14.35 -5.72 13.20
C VAL A 238 13.08 -5.39 12.43
N THR A 239 12.02 -5.02 13.15
CA THR A 239 10.70 -4.79 12.57
C THR A 239 10.22 -3.39 12.95
N LEU A 240 9.92 -2.58 11.95
CA LEU A 240 9.34 -1.25 12.11
C LEU A 240 7.84 -1.31 11.80
N PRO A 241 6.95 -0.95 12.73
CA PRO A 241 5.52 -0.84 12.43
C PRO A 241 5.27 0.34 11.49
N LEU A 242 4.35 0.16 10.56
CA LEU A 242 3.95 1.16 9.57
C LEU A 242 2.44 1.33 9.51
N PHE A 243 2.00 2.52 9.14
CA PHE A 243 0.61 2.84 8.86
C PHE A 243 0.44 3.27 7.40
N VAL A 244 -0.58 2.75 6.73
CA VAL A 244 -1.01 3.19 5.41
C VAL A 244 -2.33 3.93 5.56
N GLY A 245 -2.40 5.18 5.13
CA GLY A 245 -3.61 6.00 5.26
C GLY A 245 -4.10 6.58 3.94
N ASN A 246 -5.16 7.38 4.02
CA ASN A 246 -5.72 8.11 2.89
C ASN A 246 -5.41 9.60 2.94
N ILE A 247 -5.12 10.12 4.14
CA ILE A 247 -4.71 11.51 4.36
C ILE A 247 -3.31 11.48 4.95
N ALA A 248 -2.37 12.14 4.28
CA ALA A 248 -0.95 12.14 4.62
C ALA A 248 -0.67 12.84 5.96
N VAL A 249 0.48 12.49 6.55
CA VAL A 249 1.00 13.16 7.75
C VAL A 249 1.30 14.63 7.42
N ASN A 250 0.89 15.54 8.30
CA ASN A 250 1.19 16.96 8.19
C ASN A 250 2.68 17.17 8.46
N GLN A 251 3.48 17.25 7.39
CA GLN A 251 4.87 17.65 7.52
C GLN A 251 4.91 19.17 7.68
N THR A 252 5.15 19.65 8.90
CA THR A 252 5.56 21.05 9.08
C THR A 252 6.90 21.19 8.35
N PRO A 253 7.04 22.06 7.34
CA PRO A 253 8.31 22.27 6.69
C PRO A 253 9.30 22.71 7.76
N LEU A 254 10.34 21.91 8.00
CA LEU A 254 11.51 22.40 8.74
C LEU A 254 12.00 23.62 7.97
N SER A 255 11.79 24.79 8.56
CA SER A 255 12.26 26.04 8.00
C SER A 255 13.77 25.89 7.77
N PRO A 256 14.32 26.25 6.60
CA PRO A 256 15.76 26.22 6.41
C PRO A 256 16.40 27.05 7.50
N CYS A 257 17.26 26.38 8.28
CA CYS A 257 18.06 27.01 9.33
C CYS A 257 18.70 28.28 8.73
N PRO A 258 18.55 29.47 9.33
CA PRO A 258 19.29 30.64 8.88
C PRO A 258 20.78 30.28 8.93
N GLY A 259 21.43 30.28 7.77
CA GLY A 259 22.85 30.00 7.66
C GLY A 259 23.65 30.95 8.57
N PRO A 260 24.86 30.57 9.00
CA PRO A 260 25.69 31.41 9.87
C PRO A 260 25.83 32.79 9.24
N GLY A 261 25.37 33.80 9.96
CA GLY A 261 25.44 35.20 9.53
C GLY A 261 26.87 35.55 9.14
N SER A 262 27.03 35.99 7.89
CA SER A 262 28.23 36.63 7.41
C SER A 262 28.42 37.98 8.09
N SER A 263 29.44 38.08 8.95
CA SER A 263 29.96 39.33 9.51
C SER A 263 30.60 40.20 8.41
N PRO A 264 30.39 41.52 8.38
CA PRO A 264 31.10 42.41 7.46
C PRO A 264 32.34 43.07 8.09
N GLY A 265 33.48 42.96 7.38
CA GLY A 265 34.67 43.82 7.49
C GLY A 265 35.68 43.47 8.60
N ALA A 266 37.00 43.55 8.43
CA ALA A 266 37.82 44.07 7.34
C ALA A 266 39.29 43.61 7.53
N LEU A 267 40.02 43.52 6.40
CA LEU A 267 41.48 43.66 6.22
C LEU A 267 42.44 42.64 6.89
N SER A 268 43.08 41.78 6.07
CA SER A 268 44.42 42.09 5.54
C SER A 268 44.89 41.02 4.56
N SER A 269 45.45 41.53 3.46
CA SER A 269 46.26 40.84 2.46
C SER A 269 47.45 40.10 3.11
N VAL A 270 47.80 38.91 2.60
CA VAL A 270 49.12 38.55 2.04
C VAL A 270 49.12 37.06 1.64
N VAL A 271 49.48 36.82 0.38
CA VAL A 271 49.93 35.56 -0.24
C VAL A 271 51.42 35.83 -0.57
N PRO A 272 52.42 34.92 -0.45
CA PRO A 272 52.50 33.77 -1.36
C PRO A 272 53.28 32.49 -0.96
N SER A 273 53.10 31.49 -1.82
CA SER A 273 54.05 30.43 -2.22
C SER A 273 54.22 29.16 -1.37
N ALA A 274 54.01 28.01 -2.04
CA ALA A 274 54.53 26.68 -1.70
C ALA A 274 55.88 26.42 -2.45
N PRO A 275 56.60 25.28 -2.31
CA PRO A 275 56.67 24.20 -1.29
C PRO A 275 58.13 23.96 -0.77
N PRO A 276 58.47 22.91 0.03
CA PRO A 276 58.79 21.57 -0.53
C PRO A 276 58.39 20.35 0.35
N GLN A 277 58.43 19.17 -0.28
CA GLN A 277 58.31 17.85 0.33
C GLN A 277 59.42 17.56 1.35
N GLU A 278 59.08 16.86 2.44
CA GLU A 278 60.04 16.00 3.13
C GLU A 278 59.32 14.81 3.79
N GLU A 279 59.99 13.67 3.67
CA GLU A 279 59.61 12.32 4.08
C GLU A 279 59.97 12.16 5.57
N ALA A 280 59.03 11.71 6.41
CA ALA A 280 59.35 11.19 7.74
C ALA A 280 58.23 10.27 8.24
N GLU A 281 58.58 9.00 8.40
CA GLU A 281 57.85 8.03 9.22
C GLU A 281 57.61 8.59 10.64
N ALA A 282 56.39 8.42 11.15
CA ALA A 282 56.17 8.26 12.58
C ALA A 282 54.91 7.43 12.82
N VAL A 283 55.14 6.23 13.35
CA VAL A 283 54.17 5.37 14.01
C VAL A 283 53.49 6.14 15.15
N ALA A 284 52.17 6.27 15.10
CA ALA A 284 51.36 6.46 16.30
C ALA A 284 49.94 5.94 16.07
N SER A 285 49.66 4.82 16.73
CA SER A 285 48.35 4.22 16.90
C SER A 285 47.30 5.23 17.38
N GLY A 286 46.23 5.39 16.61
CA GLY A 286 44.94 5.85 17.07
C GLY A 286 43.85 4.97 16.44
N PRO A 287 42.76 4.62 17.13
CA PRO A 287 41.70 3.86 16.50
C PRO A 287 41.05 4.75 15.44
N HIS A 288 41.32 4.45 14.17
CA HIS A 288 40.57 5.00 13.06
C HIS A 288 39.12 4.58 13.24
N VAL A 289 38.26 5.53 13.61
CA VAL A 289 36.82 5.42 13.41
C VAL A 289 36.64 5.43 11.90
N SER A 290 36.65 4.24 11.30
CA SER A 290 36.40 4.08 9.86
C SER A 290 34.99 4.56 9.56
N ASP A 291 34.87 5.53 8.64
CA ASP A 291 33.60 6.01 8.13
C ASP A 291 32.72 4.84 7.65
N PRO A 292 31.39 4.90 7.87
CA PRO A 292 30.49 3.83 7.46
C PRO A 292 30.53 3.67 5.94
N VAL A 293 30.74 2.44 5.47
CA VAL A 293 30.70 2.13 4.04
C VAL A 293 29.25 2.15 3.57
N SER A 294 28.95 2.89 2.49
CA SER A 294 27.61 2.85 1.88
C SER A 294 27.39 1.53 1.13
N LEU A 295 26.30 0.82 1.43
CA LEU A 295 25.93 -0.42 0.75
C LEU A 295 25.12 -0.14 -0.52
N SER A 296 25.43 -0.91 -1.58
CA SER A 296 24.67 -0.87 -2.82
C SER A 296 23.50 -1.86 -2.77
N THR A 297 22.43 -1.51 -3.47
CA THR A 297 21.26 -2.37 -3.64
C THR A 297 21.46 -3.30 -4.82
N LYS A 298 21.26 -4.59 -4.57
CA LYS A 298 21.49 -5.68 -5.52
C LYS A 298 20.21 -6.10 -6.24
N SER A 299 19.06 -6.01 -5.57
CA SER A 299 17.77 -6.35 -6.16
C SER A 299 16.67 -5.48 -5.56
N HIS A 300 15.71 -5.13 -6.41
CA HIS A 300 14.53 -4.38 -6.01
C HIS A 300 13.31 -5.01 -6.70
N SER A 301 12.40 -5.61 -5.92
CA SER A 301 11.25 -6.35 -6.47
C SER A 301 10.27 -5.48 -7.29
N GLN A 302 10.36 -4.16 -7.17
CA GLN A 302 9.52 -3.19 -7.89
C GLN A 302 10.19 -2.70 -9.19
N GLN A 303 11.47 -3.00 -9.41
CA GLN A 303 12.17 -2.74 -10.66
C GLN A 303 12.23 -4.05 -11.45
N GLN A 304 11.55 -4.12 -12.59
CA GLN A 304 11.72 -5.25 -13.50
C GLN A 304 13.15 -5.27 -14.06
N PRO A 305 13.77 -6.45 -14.25
CA PRO A 305 14.99 -6.54 -15.05
C PRO A 305 14.65 -6.16 -16.49
N LEU A 306 15.29 -5.12 -17.01
CA LEU A 306 15.37 -4.91 -18.45
C LEU A 306 16.01 -6.18 -19.05
N SER A 307 15.24 -6.98 -19.79
CA SER A 307 15.77 -8.16 -20.46
C SER A 307 16.81 -7.73 -21.49
N ALA A 308 18.08 -7.93 -21.15
CA ALA A 308 19.15 -8.00 -22.13
C ALA A 308 19.06 -9.35 -22.83
N THR A 309 18.80 -9.37 -24.13
CA THR A 309 19.28 -10.46 -25.00
C THR A 309 19.59 -9.91 -26.38
N MET A 310 20.89 -9.98 -26.69
CA MET A 310 21.52 -9.84 -27.99
C MET A 310 20.94 -10.83 -29.01
N GLY A 311 20.74 -10.34 -30.24
CA GLY A 311 20.46 -11.15 -31.42
C GLY A 311 20.98 -10.45 -32.66
N SER A 312 22.26 -10.66 -32.95
CA SER A 312 22.92 -10.27 -34.20
C SER A 312 22.30 -11.01 -35.39
N MET A 313 21.93 -10.29 -36.45
CA MET A 313 22.09 -10.72 -37.85
C MET A 313 22.26 -9.48 -38.74
N SER A 314 23.37 -9.45 -39.45
CA SER A 314 23.78 -8.49 -40.46
C SER A 314 23.00 -8.63 -41.77
N VAL A 315 22.58 -7.53 -42.39
CA VAL A 315 22.56 -7.35 -43.85
C VAL A 315 22.86 -5.88 -44.19
N ALA A 316 23.82 -5.67 -45.07
CA ALA A 316 24.28 -4.40 -45.58
C ALA A 316 23.38 -3.87 -46.72
N THR A 317 23.21 -2.55 -46.81
CA THR A 317 23.13 -1.81 -48.09
C THR A 317 23.59 -0.36 -47.85
N ILE A 318 24.49 0.07 -48.74
CA ILE A 318 25.22 1.34 -48.92
C ILE A 318 24.25 2.34 -49.63
N ASP A 319 24.13 3.66 -49.41
CA ASP A 319 25.08 4.81 -49.49
C ASP A 319 24.30 6.18 -49.26
N PRO A 320 24.83 7.44 -49.44
CA PRO A 320 25.32 8.30 -48.35
C PRO A 320 24.81 9.79 -48.32
N CYS A 321 25.41 10.58 -47.39
CA CYS A 321 25.56 12.07 -47.35
C CYS A 321 24.44 12.88 -46.64
N VAL A 322 24.63 13.92 -45.80
CA VAL A 322 25.68 14.95 -45.53
C VAL A 322 25.58 15.41 -44.04
N GLN A 323 26.70 15.85 -43.44
CA GLN A 323 26.85 16.38 -42.08
C GLN A 323 26.28 17.80 -41.85
N VAL A 324 26.04 18.18 -40.58
CA VAL A 324 26.74 19.27 -39.83
C VAL A 324 25.94 19.66 -38.56
N GLY A 325 26.64 19.77 -37.41
CA GLY A 325 26.31 20.74 -36.36
C GLY A 325 25.81 20.20 -35.00
N SER A 326 26.73 20.08 -34.03
CA SER A 326 26.49 20.11 -32.58
C SER A 326 26.94 21.49 -32.04
N PRO A 327 26.49 22.02 -30.87
CA PRO A 327 26.56 21.31 -29.59
C PRO A 327 25.42 21.52 -28.54
N ALA A 328 25.27 20.49 -27.70
CA ALA A 328 24.90 20.45 -26.27
C ALA A 328 23.85 21.43 -25.67
N ARG A 329 22.74 20.88 -25.14
CA ARG A 329 22.13 21.29 -23.84
C ARG A 329 21.33 20.15 -23.18
N HIS A 330 21.66 19.91 -21.91
CA HIS A 330 20.88 19.35 -20.79
C HIS A 330 19.96 18.13 -21.01
N SER A 331 20.39 17.03 -20.38
CA SER A 331 19.65 15.79 -20.13
C SER A 331 18.37 16.03 -19.33
N LEU A 332 17.22 15.94 -19.99
CA LEU A 332 15.92 15.73 -19.36
C LEU A 332 15.75 14.22 -19.10
N HIS A 333 15.43 13.88 -17.86
CA HIS A 333 15.11 12.52 -17.41
C HIS A 333 13.99 11.90 -18.25
N PRO A 334 14.04 10.58 -18.54
CA PRO A 334 12.96 9.93 -19.28
C PRO A 334 11.70 9.84 -18.40
N PRO A 335 10.51 10.15 -18.93
CA PRO A 335 9.27 9.91 -18.20
C PRO A 335 9.07 8.40 -18.08
N LEU A 336 8.88 7.92 -16.85
CA LEU A 336 8.48 6.55 -16.57
C LEU A 336 7.04 6.35 -17.09
N CYS A 337 6.91 5.89 -18.32
CA CYS A 337 5.64 5.42 -18.89
C CYS A 337 5.27 4.09 -18.22
N ILE A 338 4.49 4.15 -17.14
CA ILE A 338 3.85 2.97 -16.57
C ILE A 338 2.62 2.66 -17.43
N SER A 339 2.74 1.65 -18.28
CA SER A 339 1.61 1.11 -19.04
C SER A 339 0.62 0.46 -18.06
N ILE A 340 -0.55 1.06 -17.90
CA ILE A 340 -1.68 0.46 -17.17
C ILE A 340 -2.30 -0.59 -18.10
N GLY A 341 -1.83 -1.82 -17.97
CA GLY A 341 -2.46 -2.99 -18.57
C GLY A 341 -3.67 -3.43 -17.76
N ALA A 342 -4.85 -2.91 -18.09
CA ALA A 342 -6.13 -3.54 -17.79
C ALA A 342 -7.17 -3.09 -18.83
N THR A 343 -7.16 -3.75 -19.99
CA THR A 343 -8.28 -3.67 -20.94
C THR A 343 -9.35 -4.64 -20.47
N VAL A 344 -10.55 -4.14 -20.17
CA VAL A 344 -11.78 -4.95 -20.09
C VAL A 344 -12.68 -4.50 -21.25
N PRO A 345 -13.20 -5.43 -22.08
CA PRO A 345 -13.93 -5.08 -23.29
C PRO A 345 -15.31 -4.50 -22.93
N TYR A 346 -15.65 -3.36 -23.52
CA TYR A 346 -16.98 -2.77 -23.42
C TYR A 346 -17.71 -3.00 -24.75
N PHE A 347 -18.75 -3.82 -24.75
CA PHE A 347 -19.79 -3.73 -25.77
C PHE A 347 -20.77 -2.64 -25.32
N ALA A 348 -20.75 -1.49 -25.99
CA ALA A 348 -21.85 -0.55 -25.97
C ALA A 348 -22.18 -0.14 -27.41
N GLU A 349 -23.34 -0.60 -27.86
CA GLU A 349 -24.05 -0.07 -29.01
C GLU A 349 -24.68 1.26 -28.57
N GLY A 350 -24.29 2.39 -29.18
CA GLY A 350 -24.92 3.69 -28.93
C GLY A 350 -23.97 4.89 -28.98
N SER A 351 -24.10 5.68 -30.05
CA SER A 351 -23.33 6.88 -30.36
C SER A 351 -23.51 8.02 -29.32
N GLY A 352 -22.42 8.44 -28.68
CA GLY A 352 -22.31 9.69 -27.92
C GLY A 352 -20.93 9.85 -27.28
N GLY A 353 -20.14 10.83 -27.71
CA GLY A 353 -18.76 11.04 -27.27
C GLY A 353 -18.62 11.45 -25.79
N PRO A 354 -17.54 11.04 -25.09
CA PRO A 354 -17.40 11.31 -23.66
C PRO A 354 -16.83 12.71 -23.37
N VAL A 355 -17.46 13.40 -22.41
CA VAL A 355 -16.94 14.60 -21.75
C VAL A 355 -16.15 14.17 -20.50
N PRO A 356 -14.92 14.66 -20.27
CA PRO A 356 -14.12 14.22 -19.12
C PRO A 356 -14.62 14.91 -17.84
N THR A 357 -15.07 14.12 -16.86
CA THR A 357 -15.25 14.61 -15.48
C THR A 357 -14.11 14.06 -14.63
N THR A 358 -13.27 14.96 -14.15
CA THR A 358 -12.19 14.72 -13.20
C THR A 358 -12.75 14.25 -11.85
N SER A 359 -12.68 12.95 -11.57
CA SER A 359 -12.70 12.43 -10.20
C SER A 359 -12.03 11.06 -10.20
N ALA A 360 -10.77 11.00 -9.75
CA ALA A 360 -10.03 9.75 -9.59
C ALA A 360 -10.47 9.06 -8.31
N LEU A 361 -11.68 8.49 -8.30
CA LEU A 361 -12.15 7.61 -7.23
C LEU A 361 -11.72 6.19 -7.58
N ILE A 362 -10.60 5.77 -7.00
CA ILE A 362 -10.06 4.42 -7.11
C ILE A 362 -11.05 3.46 -6.45
N LEU A 363 -11.63 2.55 -7.25
CA LEU A 363 -12.39 1.40 -6.77
C LEU A 363 -11.51 0.56 -5.84
N PRO A 364 -12.09 -0.15 -4.84
CA PRO A 364 -11.29 -1.04 -4.00
C PRO A 364 -10.51 -2.03 -4.88
N PRO A 365 -9.22 -2.26 -4.60
CA PRO A 365 -8.39 -3.15 -5.41
C PRO A 365 -9.02 -4.55 -5.52
N GLU A 366 -9.13 -5.07 -6.74
CA GLU A 366 -9.56 -6.44 -6.99
C GLU A 366 -8.45 -7.41 -6.57
N TYR A 367 -8.62 -8.07 -5.43
CA TYR A 367 -7.64 -9.01 -4.88
C TYR A 367 -7.69 -10.42 -5.50
N SER A 368 -8.62 -10.66 -6.42
CA SER A 368 -8.92 -11.97 -7.01
C SER A 368 -8.00 -12.37 -8.18
N SER A 369 -7.13 -11.48 -8.68
CA SER A 369 -6.37 -11.69 -9.93
C SER A 369 -4.94 -12.23 -9.77
N TRP A 370 -4.44 -12.45 -8.54
CA TRP A 370 -3.08 -12.95 -8.33
C TRP A 370 -3.07 -14.46 -8.03
N GLY A 371 -2.60 -15.24 -9.01
CA GLY A 371 -2.51 -16.69 -8.94
C GLY A 371 -1.52 -17.18 -7.88
N TYR A 372 -1.92 -18.22 -7.15
CA TYR A 372 -1.11 -18.84 -6.10
C TYR A 372 -0.26 -19.98 -6.66
N PRO A 373 1.02 -20.13 -6.24
CA PRO A 373 1.66 -21.44 -6.26
C PRO A 373 0.97 -22.33 -5.21
N TYR A 374 0.38 -23.44 -5.67
CA TYR A 374 -0.21 -24.47 -4.84
C TYR A 374 0.84 -25.09 -3.91
N ASP A 375 0.59 -25.09 -2.61
CA ASP A 375 1.26 -25.99 -1.66
C ASP A 375 0.20 -26.95 -1.09
N PRO A 376 0.30 -28.28 -1.30
CA PRO A 376 -0.79 -29.19 -1.03
C PRO A 376 -0.70 -29.73 0.40
N ALA A 377 -1.09 -28.93 1.38
CA ALA A 377 -1.42 -29.45 2.70
C ALA A 377 -2.30 -28.44 3.44
N PHE A 378 -3.62 -28.43 3.20
CA PHE A 378 -4.67 -28.16 4.19
C PHE A 378 -6.02 -28.25 3.48
N SER A 379 -6.78 -29.30 3.79
CA SER A 379 -8.16 -29.44 3.34
C SER A 379 -9.06 -28.41 4.07
N PRO A 380 -9.95 -27.68 3.37
CA PRO A 380 -10.77 -26.66 4.02
C PRO A 380 -11.97 -27.32 4.69
N GLN A 381 -11.85 -27.62 5.98
CA GLN A 381 -13.03 -27.92 6.80
C GLN A 381 -13.80 -26.63 7.09
N ARG A 382 -14.93 -26.47 6.39
CA ARG A 382 -16.14 -25.70 6.73
C ARG A 382 -15.92 -24.52 7.71
N LEU A 383 -15.51 -23.37 7.18
CA LEU A 383 -15.54 -22.11 7.91
C LEU A 383 -17.00 -21.61 7.97
N HIS A 384 -17.65 -21.72 9.12
CA HIS A 384 -18.96 -21.09 9.36
C HIS A 384 -18.79 -19.56 9.27
N HIS A 385 -19.54 -18.91 8.36
CA HIS A 385 -19.61 -17.46 8.22
C HIS A 385 -20.06 -16.81 9.54
N LEU A 386 -19.17 -16.07 10.19
CA LEU A 386 -19.54 -15.21 11.30
C LEU A 386 -20.05 -13.88 10.73
N MET A 387 -21.37 -13.71 10.66
CA MET A 387 -21.97 -12.41 10.30
C MET A 387 -22.14 -11.57 11.58
N SER A 388 -21.35 -10.51 11.72
CA SER A 388 -21.72 -9.41 12.61
C SER A 388 -22.74 -8.54 11.89
N ARG A 389 -24.00 -8.58 12.33
CA ARG A 389 -25.05 -7.65 11.88
C ARG A 389 -25.02 -6.42 12.77
N ALA A 390 -24.60 -5.28 12.24
CA ALA A 390 -24.99 -4.01 12.84
C ALA A 390 -26.51 -3.85 12.69
N VAL A 391 -27.18 -3.35 13.73
CA VAL A 391 -28.64 -3.15 13.76
C VAL A 391 -29.01 -2.20 12.61
N VAL A 392 -29.81 -2.71 11.67
CA VAL A 392 -30.30 -1.97 10.50
C VAL A 392 -31.58 -1.24 10.93
N PRO A 393 -31.76 0.05 10.62
CA PRO A 393 -33.07 0.67 10.70
C PRO A 393 -33.98 0.00 9.67
N VAL A 394 -34.96 -0.78 10.13
CA VAL A 394 -36.01 -1.33 9.27
C VAL A 394 -37.02 -0.21 9.04
N GLN A 395 -37.01 0.39 7.86
CA GLN A 395 -38.10 1.23 7.40
C GLN A 395 -39.18 0.32 6.82
N THR A 396 -40.26 0.15 7.57
CA THR A 396 -41.50 -0.42 7.05
C THR A 396 -42.22 0.69 6.28
N LEU A 397 -42.19 0.62 4.96
CA LEU A 397 -43.04 1.46 4.12
C LEU A 397 -44.46 0.89 4.22
N ALA A 398 -45.36 1.67 4.84
CA ALA A 398 -46.77 1.31 5.04
C ALA A 398 -47.60 1.57 3.79
#